data_AF-A0A5Y1YFK4-F1
#
_entry.id   AF-A0A5Y1YFK4-F1
#
_cell.length_a   1.000
_cell.length_b   1.000
_cell.length_c   1.000
_cell.angle_alpha   90.00
_cell.angle_beta   90.00
_cell.angle_gamma   90.00
#
_symmetry.space_group_name_H-M   'P 1'
#
loop_
_entity.id
_entity.type
_entity.pdbx_description
1 polymer ?
#
loop_
_entity_poly.entity_id
_entity_poly.type
_entity_poly.pdbx_seq_one_letter_code
_entity_poly.pdbx_strand_id
1 'polypeptide(L)'
;WFTLGSPVNGQPLLFAEGYATAASLHESTGLPVLMCIDAGNLIAVGQNARAVWPDSPFIFCADNDHHLQNPQTGEPENKGVLSAIKAAELSGGEVIIPAFTEDEKAQKLTDFNDLDTARGRDTFRQIINVQLRELGVRTDFQDTHDVREALTVGPLTFTPVQSEEQTMDNPT
;
A
#
# COMPACT_ATOMS: atom_id res chain seq x y z
N TRP A 1 -0.81 -2.23 18.20
CA TRP A 1 -0.57 -1.30 17.08
C TRP A 1 -0.21 0.06 17.65
N PHE A 2 0.41 0.91 16.84
CA PHE A 2 0.49 2.36 17.06
C PHE A 2 -0.43 3.04 16.03
N THR A 3 -0.98 4.21 16.34
CA THR A 3 -1.92 4.89 15.43
C THR A 3 -1.36 6.24 15.03
N LEU A 4 -1.29 6.49 13.72
CA LEU A 4 -1.14 7.82 13.16
C LEU A 4 -2.51 8.36 12.77
N GLY A 5 -2.77 9.63 13.08
CA GLY A 5 -4.09 10.24 12.94
C GLY A 5 -5.09 9.78 14.01
N SER A 6 -6.39 9.99 13.74
CA SER A 6 -7.47 9.65 14.67
C SER A 6 -8.57 8.88 13.94
N PRO A 7 -8.63 7.54 14.08
CA PRO A 7 -9.66 6.73 13.46
C PRO A 7 -11.06 7.10 13.94
N VAL A 8 -12.01 7.14 13.01
CA VAL A 8 -13.43 7.36 13.27
C VAL A 8 -14.20 6.19 12.66
N ASN A 9 -15.11 5.58 13.43
CA ASN A 9 -15.88 4.45 12.91
C ASN A 9 -16.70 4.87 11.68
N GLY A 10 -16.69 4.05 10.62
CA GLY A 10 -17.32 4.34 9.34
C GLY A 10 -16.44 5.16 8.38
N GLN A 11 -15.24 5.57 8.79
CA GLN A 11 -14.28 6.24 7.92
C GLN A 11 -13.13 5.28 7.54
N PRO A 12 -12.47 5.47 6.38
CA PRO A 12 -11.38 4.61 5.94
C PRO A 12 -10.25 4.53 6.97
N LEU A 13 -9.72 3.32 7.17
CA LEU A 13 -8.60 3.04 8.07
C LEU A 13 -7.55 2.20 7.35
N LEU A 14 -6.33 2.72 7.28
CA LEU A 14 -5.21 2.01 6.65
C LEU A 14 -4.45 1.18 7.69
N PHE A 15 -3.81 0.11 7.23
CA PHE A 15 -2.95 -0.76 8.04
C PHE A 15 -1.63 -0.95 7.30
N ALA A 16 -0.50 -0.80 7.98
CA ALA A 16 0.82 -0.96 7.39
C ALA A 16 1.82 -1.56 8.37
N GLU A 17 2.80 -2.31 7.88
CA GLU A 17 3.97 -2.75 8.65
C GLU A 17 4.98 -1.60 8.76
N GLY A 18 5.55 -1.42 9.96
CA GLY A 18 6.62 -0.45 10.17
C GLY A 18 6.15 1.00 10.29
N TYR A 19 6.91 1.78 11.06
CA TYR A 19 6.58 3.18 11.32
C TYR A 19 6.75 4.06 10.08
N ALA A 20 7.82 3.86 9.30
CA ALA A 20 8.13 4.69 8.14
C ALA A 20 7.02 4.59 7.07
N THR A 21 6.66 3.37 6.68
CA THR A 21 5.56 3.08 5.76
C THR A 21 4.24 3.68 6.24
N ALA A 22 3.89 3.48 7.52
CA ALA A 22 2.67 4.05 8.09
C ALA A 22 2.67 5.58 8.10
N ALA A 23 3.83 6.21 8.34
CA ALA A 23 3.99 7.66 8.30
C ALA A 23 3.86 8.21 6.87
N SER A 24 4.56 7.62 5.89
CA SER A 24 4.44 8.02 4.48
C SER A 24 3.00 7.94 4.00
N LEU A 25 2.28 6.86 4.34
CA LEU A 25 0.86 6.71 4.01
C LEU A 25 0.00 7.80 4.68
N HIS A 26 0.17 8.03 5.98
CA HIS A 26 -0.60 9.04 6.70
C HIS A 26 -0.37 10.44 6.13
N GLU A 27 0.88 10.81 5.90
CA GLU A 27 1.25 12.14 5.39
C GLU A 27 0.85 12.36 3.93
N SER A 28 0.71 11.28 3.15
CA SER A 28 0.31 11.34 1.73
C SER A 28 -1.19 11.29 1.55
N THR A 29 -1.94 10.67 2.45
CA THR A 29 -3.38 10.43 2.31
C THR A 29 -4.24 11.23 3.29
N GLY A 30 -3.68 11.64 4.43
CA GLY A 30 -4.41 12.26 5.54
C GLY A 30 -5.26 11.26 6.33
N LEU A 31 -5.36 10.01 5.87
CA LEU A 31 -6.16 8.96 6.50
C LEU A 31 -5.45 8.42 7.74
N PRO A 32 -6.21 7.99 8.77
CA PRO A 32 -5.61 7.32 9.92
C PRO A 32 -4.96 6.00 9.49
N VAL A 33 -3.82 5.67 10.10
CA VAL A 33 -3.06 4.46 9.81
C VAL A 33 -2.76 3.72 11.12
N LEU A 34 -3.11 2.43 11.18
CA LEU A 34 -2.65 1.52 12.23
C LEU A 34 -1.32 0.88 11.81
N MET A 35 -0.25 1.31 12.45
CA MET A 35 1.05 0.67 12.32
C MET A 35 1.08 -0.66 13.08
N CYS A 36 1.43 -1.70 12.34
CA CYS A 36 1.69 -3.05 12.79
C CYS A 36 3.21 -3.24 12.97
N ILE A 37 3.60 -4.13 13.89
CA ILE A 37 5.02 -4.34 14.20
C ILE A 37 5.67 -5.13 13.08
N ASP A 38 4.97 -6.16 12.60
CA ASP A 38 5.39 -7.02 11.51
C ASP A 38 4.16 -7.68 10.84
N ALA A 39 4.38 -8.34 9.71
CA ALA A 39 3.37 -9.10 8.99
C ALA A 39 2.69 -10.19 9.86
N GLY A 40 3.36 -10.64 10.93
CA GLY A 40 2.85 -11.64 11.86
C GLY A 40 1.75 -11.12 12.79
N ASN A 41 1.79 -9.82 13.15
CA ASN A 41 0.73 -9.22 13.98
C ASN A 41 -0.35 -8.48 13.19
N LEU A 42 -0.17 -8.29 11.87
CA LEU A 42 -1.15 -7.63 10.99
C LEU A 42 -2.56 -8.24 11.08
N ILE A 43 -2.66 -9.58 11.08
CA ILE A 43 -3.94 -10.30 11.17
C ILE A 43 -4.64 -10.01 12.51
N ALA A 44 -3.90 -10.14 13.62
CA ALA A 44 -4.43 -9.93 14.96
C ALA A 44 -4.85 -8.46 15.16
N VAL A 45 -4.08 -7.51 14.61
CA VAL A 45 -4.44 -6.09 14.62
C VAL A 45 -5.71 -5.85 13.82
N GLY A 46 -5.83 -6.40 12.61
CA GLY A 46 -7.03 -6.26 11.76
C GLY A 46 -8.29 -6.77 12.46
N GLN A 47 -8.24 -7.96 13.06
CA GLN A 47 -9.37 -8.53 13.79
C GLN A 47 -9.77 -7.69 15.02
N ASN A 48 -8.78 -7.25 15.80
CA ASN A 48 -9.04 -6.39 16.96
C ASN A 48 -9.58 -5.02 16.54
N ALA A 49 -9.07 -4.45 15.45
CA ALA A 49 -9.55 -3.19 14.91
C ALA A 49 -11.01 -3.30 14.44
N ARG A 50 -11.42 -4.43 13.84
CA ARG A 50 -12.82 -4.64 13.39
C ARG A 50 -13.80 -4.62 14.57
N ALA A 51 -13.39 -5.06 15.76
CA ALA A 51 -14.21 -4.97 16.96
C ALA A 51 -14.39 -3.52 17.46
N VAL A 52 -13.44 -2.64 17.18
CA VAL A 52 -13.46 -1.22 17.61
C VAL A 52 -14.13 -0.31 16.57
N TRP A 53 -13.88 -0.58 15.28
CA TRP A 53 -14.36 0.21 14.14
C TRP A 53 -15.14 -0.66 13.15
N PRO A 54 -16.30 -1.22 13.57
CA PRO A 54 -17.04 -2.23 12.82
C PRO A 54 -17.53 -1.79 11.44
N ASP A 55 -17.73 -0.49 11.21
CA ASP A 55 -18.31 0.04 9.96
C ASP A 55 -17.26 0.62 9.02
N SER A 56 -15.99 0.64 9.42
CA SER A 56 -14.92 1.30 8.67
C SER A 56 -14.46 0.45 7.48
N PRO A 57 -14.23 1.06 6.30
CA PRO A 57 -13.47 0.43 5.22
C PRO A 57 -12.03 0.18 5.69
N PHE A 58 -11.57 -1.07 5.66
CA PHE A 58 -10.20 -1.43 6.02
C PHE A 58 -9.37 -1.64 4.77
N ILE A 59 -8.20 -1.01 4.72
CA ILE A 59 -7.27 -1.11 3.60
C ILE A 59 -5.91 -1.55 4.14
N PHE A 60 -5.52 -2.77 3.82
CA PHE A 60 -4.24 -3.33 4.20
C PHE A 60 -3.21 -2.97 3.14
N CYS A 61 -2.25 -2.12 3.52
CA CYS A 61 -1.16 -1.66 2.69
C CYS A 61 0.01 -2.64 2.87
N ALA A 62 0.17 -3.55 1.92
CA ALA A 62 1.13 -4.64 2.01
C ALA A 62 2.52 -4.23 1.55
N ASP A 63 3.55 -4.75 2.21
CA ASP A 63 4.89 -4.78 1.66
C ASP A 63 4.94 -5.82 0.52
N ASN A 64 5.54 -5.45 -0.59
CA ASN A 64 5.73 -6.29 -1.75
C ASN A 64 7.09 -6.97 -1.68
N ASP A 65 7.19 -8.03 -0.88
CA ASP A 65 8.41 -8.83 -0.65
C ASP A 65 8.77 -9.71 -1.86
N HIS A 66 8.82 -9.13 -3.06
CA HIS A 66 9.02 -9.83 -4.33
C HIS A 66 10.34 -10.62 -4.42
N HIS A 67 11.31 -10.28 -3.58
CA HIS A 67 12.62 -10.89 -3.55
C HIS A 67 12.72 -12.05 -2.55
N LEU A 68 11.73 -12.24 -1.66
CA LEU A 68 11.76 -13.29 -0.65
C LEU A 68 11.36 -14.65 -1.23
N GLN A 69 12.00 -15.68 -0.70
CA GLN A 69 11.74 -17.08 -1.03
C GLN A 69 11.58 -17.86 0.26
N ASN A 70 10.70 -18.86 0.23
CA ASN A 70 10.53 -19.77 1.34
C ASN A 70 11.83 -20.57 1.55
N PRO A 71 12.47 -20.52 2.74
CA PRO A 71 13.76 -21.17 2.95
C PRO A 71 13.72 -22.70 2.87
N GLN A 72 12.53 -23.31 3.00
CA GLN A 72 12.36 -24.76 2.96
C GLN A 72 12.06 -25.27 1.55
N THR A 73 11.27 -24.55 0.76
CA THR A 73 10.87 -24.98 -0.59
C THR A 73 11.66 -24.30 -1.71
N GLY A 74 12.26 -23.15 -1.45
CA GLY A 74 12.90 -22.29 -2.46
C GLY A 74 11.93 -21.55 -3.38
N GLU A 75 10.62 -21.74 -3.17
CA GLU A 75 9.57 -21.06 -3.95
C GLU A 75 9.46 -19.59 -3.54
N PRO A 76 9.07 -18.67 -4.46
CA PRO A 76 8.78 -17.28 -4.11
C PRO A 76 7.75 -17.15 -2.99
N GLU A 77 8.02 -16.31 -1.99
CA GLU A 77 7.16 -16.12 -0.82
C GLU A 77 7.03 -14.63 -0.48
N ASN A 78 5.98 -14.00 -0.98
CA ASN A 78 5.69 -12.61 -0.68
C ASN A 78 4.93 -12.48 0.64
N LYS A 79 5.67 -12.51 1.75
CA LYS A 79 5.11 -12.62 3.10
C LYS A 79 4.19 -11.43 3.44
N GLY A 80 4.59 -10.20 3.12
CA GLY A 80 3.79 -8.99 3.34
C GLY A 80 2.43 -9.07 2.66
N VAL A 81 2.40 -9.42 1.36
CA VAL A 81 1.15 -9.59 0.59
C VAL A 81 0.30 -10.73 1.16
N LEU A 82 0.89 -11.88 1.46
CA LEU A 82 0.15 -13.03 2.01
C LEU A 82 -0.51 -12.70 3.35
N SER A 83 0.21 -12.00 4.24
CA SER A 83 -0.33 -11.55 5.52
C SER A 83 -1.45 -10.52 5.36
N ALA A 84 -1.30 -9.57 4.44
CA ALA A 84 -2.31 -8.55 4.16
C ALA A 84 -3.60 -9.16 3.59
N ILE A 85 -3.50 -10.08 2.63
CA ILE A 85 -4.63 -10.87 2.13
C ILE A 85 -5.32 -11.57 3.29
N LYS A 86 -4.55 -12.24 4.15
CA LYS A 86 -5.15 -13.01 5.24
C LYS A 86 -5.86 -12.12 6.26
N ALA A 87 -5.28 -10.95 6.56
CA ALA A 87 -5.89 -9.98 7.45
C ALA A 87 -7.18 -9.41 6.85
N ALA A 88 -7.17 -9.05 5.56
CA ALA A 88 -8.33 -8.57 4.82
C ALA A 88 -9.48 -9.60 4.81
N GLU A 89 -9.18 -10.87 4.49
CA GLU A 89 -10.16 -11.97 4.52
C GLU A 89 -10.83 -12.12 5.90
N LEU A 90 -10.03 -12.06 6.97
CA LEU A 90 -10.49 -12.37 8.33
C LEU A 90 -11.14 -11.18 9.05
N SER A 91 -10.90 -9.95 8.59
CA SER A 91 -11.41 -8.73 9.22
C SER A 91 -12.34 -7.92 8.33
N GLY A 92 -12.54 -8.32 7.08
CA GLY A 92 -13.32 -7.60 6.09
C GLY A 92 -12.59 -6.32 5.65
N GLY A 93 -11.82 -6.41 4.58
CA GLY A 93 -11.08 -5.28 4.03
C GLY A 93 -10.54 -5.59 2.64
N GLU A 94 -9.80 -4.64 2.11
CA GLU A 94 -9.17 -4.70 0.79
C GLU A 94 -7.65 -4.61 0.92
N VAL A 95 -6.92 -5.03 -0.11
CA VAL A 95 -5.44 -5.02 -0.13
C VAL A 95 -4.92 -4.14 -1.25
N ILE A 96 -3.99 -3.25 -0.89
CA ILE A 96 -3.20 -2.47 -1.86
C ILE A 96 -1.72 -2.82 -1.74
N ILE A 97 -1.03 -2.81 -2.88
CA ILE A 97 0.38 -3.22 -2.99
C ILE A 97 1.17 -2.16 -3.78
N PRO A 98 2.39 -1.80 -3.35
CA PRO A 98 3.28 -0.97 -4.16
C PRO A 98 3.79 -1.76 -5.36
N ALA A 99 3.77 -1.14 -6.54
CA ALA A 99 4.29 -1.69 -7.78
C ALA A 99 5.60 -1.01 -8.16
N PHE A 100 6.60 -1.85 -8.41
CA PHE A 100 7.96 -1.44 -8.73
C PHE A 100 8.32 -1.77 -10.17
N THR A 101 9.09 -0.89 -10.81
CA THR A 101 9.78 -1.17 -12.08
C THR A 101 10.87 -2.23 -11.86
N GLU A 102 11.42 -2.79 -12.94
CA GLU A 102 12.52 -3.76 -12.80
C GLU A 102 13.78 -3.14 -12.16
N ASP A 103 14.06 -1.85 -12.43
CA ASP A 103 15.18 -1.13 -11.82
C ASP A 103 14.96 -0.87 -10.31
N GLU A 104 13.73 -0.60 -9.90
CA GLU A 104 13.36 -0.45 -8.49
C GLU A 104 13.41 -1.81 -7.77
N LYS A 105 12.98 -2.90 -8.42
CA LYS A 105 13.15 -4.26 -7.89
C LYS A 105 14.62 -4.65 -7.76
N ALA A 106 15.47 -4.25 -8.71
CA ALA A 106 16.92 -4.49 -8.63
C ALA A 106 17.57 -3.76 -7.45
N GLN A 107 17.00 -2.61 -7.05
CA GLN A 107 17.35 -1.88 -5.82
C GLN A 107 16.73 -2.47 -4.55
N LYS A 108 15.93 -3.54 -4.68
CA LYS A 108 15.22 -4.23 -3.60
C LYS A 108 14.21 -3.37 -2.87
N LEU A 109 13.59 -2.41 -3.57
CA LEU A 109 12.47 -1.67 -3.01
C LEU A 109 11.28 -2.61 -2.80
N THR A 110 10.62 -2.54 -1.64
CA THR A 110 9.55 -3.45 -1.27
C THR A 110 8.32 -2.77 -0.70
N ASP A 111 8.45 -1.64 -0.03
CA ASP A 111 7.33 -1.01 0.69
C ASP A 111 6.90 0.35 0.10
N PHE A 112 5.82 0.92 0.65
CA PHE A 112 5.33 2.23 0.21
C PHE A 112 6.26 3.39 0.59
N ASN A 113 7.07 3.26 1.65
CA ASN A 113 8.05 4.28 2.04
C ASN A 113 9.26 4.30 1.08
N ASP A 114 9.68 3.15 0.56
CA ASP A 114 10.64 3.04 -0.52
C ASP A 114 10.15 3.77 -1.77
N LEU A 115 8.86 3.58 -2.11
CA LEU A 115 8.22 4.22 -3.25
C LEU A 115 8.13 5.75 -3.08
N ASP A 116 7.77 6.20 -1.87
CA ASP A 116 7.79 7.61 -1.44
C ASP A 116 9.17 8.23 -1.60
N THR A 117 10.20 7.53 -1.12
CA THR A 117 11.59 7.98 -1.16
C THR A 117 12.13 8.03 -2.59
N ALA A 118 11.84 6.99 -3.40
CA ALA A 118 12.40 6.86 -4.75
C ALA A 118 11.72 7.79 -5.76
N ARG A 119 10.40 7.96 -5.69
CA ARG A 119 9.62 8.74 -6.67
C ARG A 119 9.22 10.14 -6.19
N GLY A 120 9.47 10.44 -4.91
CA GLY A 120 9.12 11.71 -4.27
C GLY A 120 7.67 11.77 -3.80
N ARG A 121 7.45 12.52 -2.71
CA ARG A 121 6.17 12.60 -1.99
C ARG A 121 4.96 12.97 -2.85
N ASP A 122 5.12 13.91 -3.78
CA ASP A 122 4.00 14.34 -4.61
C ASP A 122 3.58 13.25 -5.60
N THR A 123 4.54 12.57 -6.22
CA THR A 123 4.27 11.40 -7.07
C THR A 123 3.64 10.27 -6.26
N PHE A 124 4.19 9.99 -5.08
CA PHE A 124 3.66 8.96 -4.20
C PHE A 124 2.22 9.22 -3.76
N ARG A 125 1.92 10.47 -3.39
CA ARG A 125 0.56 10.93 -3.09
C ARG A 125 -0.41 10.68 -4.25
N GLN A 126 0.00 10.98 -5.48
CA GLN A 126 -0.85 10.75 -6.66
C GLN A 126 -1.16 9.26 -6.86
N ILE A 127 -0.14 8.40 -6.81
CA ILE A 127 -0.32 6.96 -7.08
C ILE A 127 -1.12 6.25 -5.98
N ILE A 128 -0.94 6.62 -4.70
CA ILE A 128 -1.72 6.03 -3.60
C ILE A 128 -3.18 6.46 -3.66
N ASN A 129 -3.45 7.72 -4.02
CA ASN A 129 -4.81 8.23 -4.18
C ASN A 129 -5.57 7.50 -5.30
N VAL A 130 -4.90 7.16 -6.40
CA VAL A 130 -5.52 6.36 -7.48
C VAL A 130 -5.93 4.98 -6.97
N GLN A 131 -5.07 4.27 -6.21
CA GLN A 131 -5.42 2.97 -5.65
C GLN A 131 -6.60 3.07 -4.69
N LEU A 132 -6.58 4.05 -3.78
CA LEU A 132 -7.64 4.24 -2.80
C LEU A 132 -8.97 4.57 -3.50
N ARG A 133 -8.94 5.38 -4.56
CA ARG A 133 -10.12 5.73 -5.34
C ARG A 133 -10.75 4.53 -6.04
N GLU A 134 -9.93 3.61 -6.56
CA GLU A 134 -10.42 2.36 -7.14
C GLU A 134 -11.22 1.53 -6.11
N LEU A 135 -10.83 1.62 -4.84
CA LEU A 135 -11.55 1.02 -3.71
C LEU A 135 -12.70 1.89 -3.17
N GLY A 136 -13.06 2.98 -3.85
CA GLY A 136 -14.08 3.93 -3.42
C GLY A 136 -13.70 4.86 -2.27
N VAL A 137 -12.42 4.88 -1.87
CA VAL A 137 -11.88 5.73 -0.80
C VAL A 137 -11.40 7.05 -1.37
N ARG A 138 -11.83 8.16 -0.77
CA ARG A 138 -11.37 9.51 -1.13
C ARG A 138 -10.47 10.08 -0.03
N THR A 139 -9.49 10.87 -0.44
CA THR A 139 -8.60 11.62 0.43
C THR A 139 -8.84 13.12 0.25
N ASP A 140 -8.34 13.92 1.19
CA ASP A 140 -8.46 15.39 1.14
C ASP A 140 -7.50 16.03 0.10
N PHE A 141 -6.61 15.24 -0.50
CA PHE A 141 -5.65 15.71 -1.48
C PHE A 141 -6.27 15.71 -2.89
N GLN A 142 -6.18 16.84 -3.59
CA GLN A 142 -6.63 16.95 -4.97
C GLN A 142 -5.62 16.29 -5.91
N ASP A 143 -6.10 15.40 -6.78
CA ASP A 143 -5.28 14.80 -7.83
C ASP A 143 -5.09 15.76 -9.01
N THR A 144 -3.88 15.81 -9.55
CA THR A 144 -3.61 16.41 -10.85
C THR A 144 -4.05 15.44 -11.96
N HIS A 145 -4.48 15.96 -13.11
CA HIS A 145 -5.25 15.21 -14.12
C HIS A 145 -4.49 14.10 -14.89
N ASP A 146 -3.23 13.80 -14.57
CA ASP A 146 -2.33 12.93 -15.36
C ASP A 146 -1.83 11.70 -14.59
N VAL A 147 -2.73 10.95 -13.94
CA VAL A 147 -2.34 9.69 -13.27
C VAL A 147 -3.02 8.51 -13.94
N ARG A 148 -2.23 7.52 -14.37
CA ARG A 148 -2.72 6.26 -14.95
C ARG A 148 -3.60 5.50 -13.94
N GLU A 149 -4.51 4.69 -14.44
CA GLU A 149 -5.38 3.83 -13.61
C GLU A 149 -4.57 2.77 -12.83
N ALA A 150 -5.07 2.39 -11.66
CA ALA A 150 -4.52 1.27 -10.89
C ALA A 150 -4.79 -0.05 -11.61
N LEU A 151 -3.90 -1.04 -11.43
CA LEU A 151 -4.09 -2.39 -11.96
C LEU A 151 -4.67 -3.29 -10.86
N THR A 152 -5.82 -3.91 -11.12
CA THR A 152 -6.44 -4.86 -10.19
C THR A 152 -6.31 -6.29 -10.72
N VAL A 153 -5.75 -7.19 -9.92
CA VAL A 153 -5.63 -8.63 -10.23
C VAL A 153 -6.11 -9.45 -9.02
N GLY A 154 -7.29 -10.04 -9.15
CA GLY A 154 -7.92 -10.75 -8.02
C GLY A 154 -8.20 -9.79 -6.85
N PRO A 155 -7.82 -10.12 -5.60
CA PRO A 155 -8.05 -9.27 -4.43
C PRO A 155 -7.01 -8.15 -4.27
N LEU A 156 -6.14 -7.93 -5.26
CA LEU A 156 -4.97 -7.06 -5.15
C LEU A 156 -5.09 -5.86 -6.08
N THR A 157 -4.94 -4.65 -5.52
CA THR A 157 -4.86 -3.40 -6.29
C THR A 157 -3.44 -2.86 -6.24
N PHE A 158 -2.79 -2.72 -7.39
CA PHE A 158 -1.40 -2.30 -7.53
C PHE A 158 -1.28 -0.81 -7.87
N THR A 159 -0.21 -0.14 -7.39
CA THR A 159 0.02 1.26 -7.77
C THR A 159 0.29 1.32 -9.27
N PRO A 160 -0.07 2.40 -9.96
CA PRO A 160 0.41 2.63 -11.32
C PRO A 160 1.95 2.56 -11.37
N VAL A 161 2.48 1.86 -12.38
CA VAL A 161 3.91 1.85 -12.67
C VAL A 161 4.23 3.04 -13.58
N GLN A 162 5.20 3.87 -13.20
CA GLN A 162 5.80 4.82 -14.14
C GLN A 162 6.49 3.99 -15.23
N SER A 163 5.99 4.04 -16.47
CA SER A 163 6.86 3.68 -17.60
C SER A 163 7.77 4.88 -17.83
N GLU A 164 9.04 4.65 -18.13
CA GLU A 164 9.92 5.67 -18.69
C GLU A 164 9.13 6.49 -19.74
N GLU A 165 9.11 7.81 -19.59
CA GLU A 165 8.77 8.65 -20.72
C GLU A 165 9.71 8.26 -21.86
N GLN A 166 9.14 8.03 -23.05
CA GLN A 166 9.94 7.98 -24.27
C GLN A 166 10.60 9.34 -24.46
N THR A 167 11.78 9.54 -23.86
CA THR A 167 12.78 10.45 -24.42
C THR A 167 13.31 9.79 -25.69
N MET A 168 12.47 9.78 -26.74
CA MET A 168 12.98 9.80 -28.10
C MET A 168 13.57 11.19 -28.30
N ASP A 169 14.87 11.32 -27.97
CA ASP A 169 15.72 12.28 -28.63
C ASP A 169 15.53 12.08 -30.14
N ASN A 170 14.85 13.03 -30.77
CA ASN A 170 14.81 13.12 -32.22
C ASN A 170 16.00 13.99 -32.63
N PRO A 171 17.09 13.42 -33.19
CA PRO A 171 18.17 14.24 -33.70
C PRO A 171 17.66 14.96 -34.96
N THR A 172 17.81 16.29 -34.98
CA THR A 172 17.81 17.07 -36.23
C THR A 172 19.18 17.71 -36.39
#